data_AF-A0A8D2Q1U7-F1
#
_entry.id   AF-A0A8D2Q1U7-F1
#
_cell.length_a   1.000
_cell.length_b   1.000
_cell.length_c   1.000
_cell.angle_alpha   90.00
_cell.angle_beta   90.00
_cell.angle_gamma   90.00
#
_symmetry.space_group_name_H-M   'P 1'
#
loop_
_entity.id
_entity.type
_entity.pdbx_description
1 polymer ?
#
loop_
_entity_poly.entity_id
_entity_poly.type
_entity_poly.pdbx_seq_one_letter_code
_entity_poly.pdbx_strand_id
1 'polypeptide(L)'
;APPAGREDLALCERLLAADSRNFHAWEHRRTLVAGQDPEAELAYAGALLSRDFSNFSAWHHRLRLLAPARNRGEGEAGALPPERLKEELELVQNAIFTDPTDQSAWVYLRCILSRAPPPPRVICVHIDREDETVAVIFSRPVKVNPECPELRATLNGSTLAGPWRSGEGRPRPSHTWVS
;
A
#
# COMPACT_ATOMS: atom_id res chain seq x y z
N ALA A 1 -27.56 27.84 -10.91
CA ALA A 1 -26.53 27.72 -9.86
C ALA A 1 -25.34 26.99 -10.47
N PRO A 2 -24.08 27.41 -10.23
CA PRO A 2 -22.94 26.56 -10.56
C PRO A 2 -23.08 25.24 -9.79
N PRO A 3 -22.52 24.13 -10.30
CA PRO A 3 -22.55 22.88 -9.56
C PRO A 3 -21.82 23.10 -8.23
N ALA A 4 -22.48 22.75 -7.12
CA ALA A 4 -22.06 23.07 -5.74
C ALA A 4 -20.56 22.81 -5.47
N GLY A 5 -19.97 21.82 -6.13
CA GLY A 5 -18.55 21.49 -5.96
C GLY A 5 -17.54 22.55 -6.42
N ARG A 6 -17.86 23.47 -7.35
CA ARG A 6 -16.87 24.45 -7.83
C ARG A 6 -16.59 25.57 -6.81
N GLU A 7 -17.64 26.03 -6.12
CA GLU A 7 -17.51 27.06 -5.09
C GLU A 7 -16.81 26.49 -3.85
N ASP A 8 -17.14 25.26 -3.47
CA ASP A 8 -16.50 24.56 -2.34
C ASP A 8 -15.01 24.24 -2.60
N LEU A 9 -14.64 23.90 -3.85
CA LEU A 9 -13.23 23.74 -4.23
C LEU A 9 -12.45 25.05 -4.13
N ALA A 10 -13.03 26.17 -4.61
CA ALA A 10 -12.41 27.49 -4.49
C ALA A 10 -12.28 27.93 -3.02
N LEU A 11 -13.24 27.56 -2.17
CA LEU A 11 -13.13 27.77 -0.72
C LEU A 11 -11.97 26.97 -0.13
N CYS A 12 -11.84 25.68 -0.49
CA CYS A 12 -10.72 24.84 -0.05
C CYS A 12 -9.38 25.43 -0.47
N GLU A 13 -9.27 25.93 -1.70
CA GLU A 13 -8.05 26.59 -2.20
C GLU A 13 -7.67 27.81 -1.38
N ARG A 14 -8.64 28.67 -1.05
CA ARG A 14 -8.40 29.83 -0.19
C ARG A 14 -7.97 29.44 1.22
N LEU A 15 -8.60 28.42 1.80
CA LEU A 15 -8.24 27.92 3.13
C LEU A 15 -6.82 27.33 3.14
N LEU A 16 -6.46 26.53 2.12
CA LEU A 16 -5.14 25.93 1.97
C LEU A 16 -4.05 26.94 1.57
N ALA A 17 -4.42 28.04 0.93
CA ALA A 17 -3.51 29.15 0.69
C ALA A 17 -3.17 29.92 1.97
N ALA A 18 -4.14 30.05 2.90
CA ALA A 18 -3.94 30.69 4.21
C ALA A 18 -3.24 29.77 5.21
N ASP A 19 -3.60 28.48 5.24
CA ASP A 19 -2.97 27.44 6.04
C ASP A 19 -2.90 26.15 5.22
N SER A 20 -1.71 25.89 4.68
CA SER A 20 -1.43 24.74 3.81
C SER A 20 -1.60 23.39 4.51
N ARG A 21 -1.66 23.39 5.85
CA ARG A 21 -1.77 22.21 6.70
C ARG A 21 -3.17 22.03 7.29
N ASN A 22 -4.12 22.91 6.98
CA ASN A 22 -5.50 22.84 7.47
C ASN A 22 -6.15 21.49 7.13
N PHE A 23 -6.24 20.61 8.14
CA PHE A 23 -6.69 19.24 7.93
C PHE A 23 -8.17 19.15 7.55
N HIS A 24 -9.00 20.11 8.00
CA HIS A 24 -10.42 20.18 7.64
C HIS A 24 -10.62 20.53 6.17
N ALA A 25 -9.86 21.51 5.66
CA ALA A 25 -9.89 21.89 4.25
C ALA A 25 -9.42 20.73 3.35
N TRP A 26 -8.36 20.02 3.77
CA TRP A 26 -7.90 18.82 3.08
C TRP A 26 -8.94 17.69 3.07
N GLU A 27 -9.62 17.45 4.19
CA GLU A 27 -10.66 16.42 4.25
C GLU A 27 -11.85 16.78 3.38
N HIS A 28 -12.31 18.03 3.44
CA HIS A 28 -13.40 18.48 2.60
C HIS A 28 -13.04 18.41 1.11
N ARG A 29 -11.85 18.87 0.70
CA ARG A 29 -11.36 18.74 -0.68
C ARG A 29 -11.38 17.29 -1.14
N ARG A 30 -10.90 16.35 -0.31
CA ARG A 30 -10.93 14.90 -0.62
C ARG A 30 -12.34 14.39 -0.93
N THR A 31 -13.35 14.86 -0.19
CA THR A 31 -14.74 14.47 -0.45
C THR A 31 -15.28 15.03 -1.76
N LEU A 32 -14.87 16.25 -2.15
CA LEU A 32 -15.31 16.91 -3.38
C LEU A 32 -14.70 16.28 -4.64
N VAL A 33 -13.45 15.81 -4.54
CA VAL A 33 -12.69 15.24 -5.66
C VAL A 33 -12.74 13.71 -5.70
N ALA A 34 -13.50 13.09 -4.78
CA ALA A 34 -13.69 11.66 -4.77
C ALA A 34 -14.32 11.17 -6.09
N GLY A 35 -13.68 10.21 -6.75
CA GLY A 35 -14.14 9.66 -8.02
C GLY A 35 -13.78 10.48 -9.26
N GLN A 36 -13.06 11.60 -9.10
CA GLN A 36 -12.47 12.34 -10.22
C GLN A 36 -11.11 11.72 -10.61
N ASP A 37 -10.56 12.15 -11.75
CA ASP A 37 -9.22 11.76 -12.19
C ASP A 37 -8.16 12.21 -11.15
N PRO A 38 -7.38 11.28 -10.57
CA PRO A 38 -6.38 11.62 -9.55
C PRO A 38 -5.26 12.51 -10.07
N GLU A 39 -5.01 12.60 -11.38
CA GLU A 39 -3.86 13.36 -11.91
C GLU A 39 -3.95 14.86 -11.59
N ALA A 40 -5.14 15.46 -11.71
CA ALA A 40 -5.34 16.88 -11.37
C ALA A 40 -5.05 17.16 -9.89
N GLU A 41 -5.44 16.25 -9.01
CA GLU A 41 -5.19 16.37 -7.57
C GLU A 41 -3.74 16.11 -7.19
N LEU A 42 -3.04 15.23 -7.91
CA LEU A 42 -1.61 15.04 -7.77
C LEU A 42 -0.85 16.29 -8.21
N ALA A 43 -1.23 16.92 -9.33
CA ALA A 43 -0.66 18.18 -9.77
C ALA A 43 -0.89 19.30 -8.74
N TYR A 44 -2.10 19.41 -8.18
CA TYR A 44 -2.41 20.37 -7.13
C TYR A 44 -1.54 20.19 -5.87
N ALA A 45 -1.44 18.95 -5.38
CA ALA A 45 -0.57 18.65 -4.23
C ALA A 45 0.91 18.91 -4.55
N GLY A 46 1.36 18.60 -5.78
CA GLY A 46 2.71 18.89 -6.25
C GLY A 46 3.01 20.39 -6.22
N ALA A 47 2.09 21.24 -6.66
CA ALA A 47 2.25 22.69 -6.61
C ALA A 47 2.37 23.22 -5.18
N LEU A 48 1.67 22.62 -4.22
CA LEU A 48 1.82 22.96 -2.80
C LEU A 48 3.18 22.52 -2.23
N LEU A 49 3.65 21.32 -2.60
CA LEU A 49 4.96 20.82 -2.18
C LEU A 49 6.12 21.65 -2.74
N SER A 50 6.02 22.10 -4.00
CA SER A 50 7.01 23.02 -4.59
C SER A 50 7.14 24.35 -3.84
N ARG A 51 6.11 24.74 -3.06
CA ARG A 51 6.13 25.94 -2.21
C ARG A 51 6.60 25.66 -0.79
N ASP A 52 6.19 24.51 -0.23
CA ASP A 52 6.52 24.06 1.12
C ASP A 52 6.61 22.52 1.16
N PHE A 53 7.83 21.98 1.08
CA PHE A 53 8.07 20.54 1.20
C PHE A 53 7.77 19.99 2.60
N SER A 54 7.62 20.85 3.62
CA SER A 54 7.18 20.47 4.98
C SER A 54 5.68 20.33 5.11
N ASN A 55 4.93 20.49 4.02
CA ASN A 55 3.49 20.26 4.01
C ASN A 55 3.17 18.75 4.03
N PHE A 56 3.19 18.16 5.23
CA PHE A 56 2.80 16.76 5.45
C PHE A 56 1.41 16.41 4.90
N SER A 57 0.46 17.35 4.95
CA SER A 57 -0.90 17.11 4.44
C SER A 57 -0.92 16.90 2.92
N ALA A 58 -0.08 17.62 2.17
CA ALA A 58 0.06 17.43 0.72
C ALA A 58 0.71 16.08 0.40
N TRP A 59 1.79 15.69 1.09
CA TRP A 59 2.39 14.36 0.97
C TRP A 59 1.39 13.24 1.25
N HIS A 60 0.65 13.36 2.35
CA HIS A 60 -0.36 12.37 2.72
C HIS A 60 -1.53 12.31 1.72
N HIS A 61 -1.92 13.44 1.13
CA HIS A 61 -2.91 13.47 0.05
C HIS A 61 -2.43 12.72 -1.19
N ARG A 62 -1.19 12.97 -1.66
CA ARG A 62 -0.57 12.20 -2.76
C ARG A 62 -0.56 10.70 -2.45
N LEU A 63 -0.18 10.34 -1.23
CA LEU A 63 -0.15 8.94 -0.80
C LEU A 63 -1.53 8.29 -1.00
N ARG A 64 -2.60 8.96 -0.55
CA ARG A 64 -3.97 8.43 -0.71
C ARG A 64 -4.41 8.31 -2.16
N LEU A 65 -4.10 9.28 -3.01
CA LEU A 65 -4.45 9.26 -4.44
C LEU A 65 -3.76 8.10 -5.17
N LEU A 66 -2.53 7.79 -4.77
CA LEU A 66 -1.73 6.70 -5.33
C LEU A 66 -2.05 5.33 -4.73
N ALA A 67 -2.97 5.25 -3.76
CA ALA A 67 -3.30 3.97 -3.13
C ALA A 67 -3.99 3.05 -4.14
N PRO A 68 -3.71 1.73 -4.12
CA PRO A 68 -4.39 0.77 -4.98
C PRO A 68 -5.91 0.88 -4.78
N ALA A 69 -6.66 0.86 -5.88
CA ALA A 69 -8.12 0.78 -5.79
C ALA A 69 -8.49 -0.46 -4.96
N ARG A 70 -9.24 -0.27 -3.87
CA ARG A 70 -9.67 -1.34 -2.93
C ARG A 70 -10.48 -2.48 -3.60
N ASN A 71 -10.80 -2.34 -4.89
CA ASN A 71 -11.65 -3.24 -5.67
C ASN A 71 -10.88 -4.17 -6.62
N ARG A 72 -9.54 -4.09 -6.71
CA ARG A 72 -8.75 -5.16 -7.36
C ARG A 72 -8.56 -6.28 -6.34
N GLY A 73 -8.96 -7.49 -6.73
CA GLY A 73 -9.06 -8.66 -5.87
C GLY A 73 -7.86 -8.90 -4.96
N GLU A 74 -8.16 -9.48 -3.80
CA GLU A 74 -7.21 -9.93 -2.78
C GLU A 74 -6.08 -10.76 -3.43
N GLY A 75 -4.90 -10.16 -3.63
CA GLY A 75 -3.75 -10.87 -4.20
C GLY A 75 -2.67 -9.97 -4.79
N GLU A 76 -3.05 -8.84 -5.40
CA GLU A 76 -2.08 -7.84 -5.88
C GLU A 76 -1.96 -6.72 -4.84
N ALA A 77 -1.02 -6.88 -3.90
CA ALA A 77 -0.55 -5.73 -3.14
C ALA A 77 -0.03 -4.69 -4.14
N GLY A 78 -0.85 -3.66 -4.40
CA GLY A 78 -0.70 -2.79 -5.57
C GLY A 78 0.58 -1.98 -5.53
N ALA A 79 1.61 -2.53 -6.13
CA ALA A 79 2.82 -1.80 -6.48
C ALA A 79 2.44 -0.66 -7.43
N LEU A 80 3.07 0.50 -7.23
CA LEU A 80 3.00 1.56 -8.23
C LEU A 80 3.68 1.08 -9.53
N PRO A 81 3.17 1.46 -10.70
CA PRO A 81 3.90 1.26 -11.95
C PRO A 81 5.34 1.82 -11.83
N PRO A 82 6.35 1.17 -12.44
CA PRO A 82 7.75 1.58 -12.29
C PRO A 82 8.00 3.06 -12.62
N GLU A 83 7.36 3.57 -13.67
CA GLU A 83 7.47 4.99 -14.06
C GLU A 83 6.92 5.93 -12.99
N ARG A 84 5.73 5.63 -12.46
CA ARG A 84 5.14 6.43 -11.37
C ARG A 84 5.96 6.35 -10.09
N LEU A 85 6.49 5.17 -9.77
CA LEU A 85 7.38 5.02 -8.63
C LEU A 85 8.63 5.91 -8.79
N LYS A 86 9.23 5.93 -9.99
CA LYS A 86 10.38 6.77 -10.29
C LYS A 86 10.06 8.26 -10.11
N GLU A 87 8.95 8.76 -10.66
CA GLU A 87 8.50 10.14 -10.48
C GLU A 87 8.36 10.53 -9.00
N GLU A 88 7.74 9.67 -8.19
CA GLU A 88 7.58 9.94 -6.75
C GLU A 88 8.92 9.90 -6.00
N LEU A 89 9.84 9.01 -6.38
CA LEU A 89 11.18 8.94 -5.78
C LEU A 89 12.01 10.19 -6.11
N GLU A 90 11.91 10.71 -7.34
CA GLU A 90 12.56 11.97 -7.73
C GLU A 90 12.00 13.15 -6.93
N LEU A 91 10.67 13.23 -6.75
CA LEU A 91 10.03 14.26 -5.93
C LEU A 91 10.51 14.22 -4.46
N VAL A 92 10.56 13.02 -3.88
CA VAL A 92 11.08 12.81 -2.52
C VAL A 92 12.55 13.21 -2.41
N GLN A 93 13.35 12.79 -3.38
CA GLN A 93 14.78 13.07 -3.41
C GLN A 93 15.05 14.58 -3.41
N ASN A 94 14.30 15.34 -4.22
CA ASN A 94 14.40 16.80 -4.25
C ASN A 94 14.05 17.43 -2.90
N ALA A 95 13.00 16.94 -2.23
CA ALA A 95 12.60 17.43 -0.90
C ALA A 95 13.69 17.15 0.16
N ILE A 96 14.21 15.92 0.21
CA ILE A 96 15.23 15.51 1.18
C ILE A 96 16.55 16.26 0.97
N PHE A 97 16.94 16.53 -0.29
CA PHE A 97 18.15 17.32 -0.56
C PHE A 97 17.97 18.80 -0.22
N THR A 98 16.74 19.30 -0.21
CA THR A 98 16.44 20.69 0.19
C THR A 98 16.46 20.84 1.71
N ASP A 99 15.81 19.92 2.43
CA ASP A 99 15.86 19.85 3.89
C ASP A 99 15.87 18.39 4.36
N PRO A 100 17.05 17.85 4.74
CA PRO A 100 17.15 16.46 5.18
C PRO A 100 16.54 16.22 6.57
N THR A 101 16.28 17.29 7.34
CA THR A 101 15.72 17.19 8.70
C THR A 101 14.19 17.09 8.70
N ASP A 102 13.55 17.46 7.60
CA ASP A 102 12.11 17.36 7.42
C ASP A 102 11.66 15.91 7.29
N GLN A 103 10.90 15.45 8.28
CA GLN A 103 10.43 14.08 8.34
C GLN A 103 9.33 13.76 7.32
N SER A 104 8.68 14.76 6.74
CA SER A 104 7.51 14.57 5.88
C SER A 104 7.85 13.73 4.65
N ALA A 105 8.93 14.09 3.95
CA ALA A 105 9.41 13.37 2.78
C ALA A 105 9.92 11.96 3.14
N TRP A 106 10.60 11.79 4.28
CA TRP A 106 11.07 10.49 4.77
C TRP A 106 9.93 9.53 5.10
N VAL A 107 8.89 10.03 5.78
CA VAL A 107 7.69 9.23 6.09
C VAL A 107 6.99 8.82 4.79
N TYR A 108 6.85 9.74 3.83
CA TYR A 108 6.27 9.46 2.53
C TYR A 108 7.06 8.38 1.76
N LEU A 109 8.40 8.51 1.71
CA LEU A 109 9.30 7.52 1.10
C LEU A 109 9.09 6.13 1.67
N ARG A 110 9.11 6.01 3.01
CA ARG A 110 8.88 4.74 3.70
C ARG A 110 7.54 4.12 3.32
N CYS A 111 6.49 4.94 3.25
CA CYS A 111 5.15 4.49 2.89
C CYS A 111 5.07 4.01 1.43
N ILE A 112 5.70 4.71 0.49
CA ILE A 112 5.73 4.29 -0.93
C ILE A 112 6.48 2.98 -1.09
N LEU A 113 7.68 2.85 -0.49
CA LEU A 113 8.48 1.63 -0.58
C LEU A 113 7.78 0.41 0.05
N SER A 114 6.87 0.65 1.00
CA SER A 114 6.09 -0.41 1.64
C SER A 114 4.91 -0.93 0.80
N ARG A 115 4.58 -0.31 -0.35
CA ARG A 115 3.40 -0.67 -1.16
C ARG A 115 3.53 -1.94 -2.00
N ALA A 116 4.77 -2.37 -2.24
CA ALA A 116 5.07 -3.56 -3.00
C ALA A 116 5.88 -4.53 -2.12
N PRO A 117 5.31 -5.08 -1.04
CA PRO A 117 5.98 -6.17 -0.37
C PRO A 117 6.20 -7.29 -1.41
N PRO A 118 7.40 -7.90 -1.50
CA PRO A 118 7.71 -8.91 -2.53
C PRO A 118 6.67 -10.04 -2.51
N PRO A 119 6.53 -10.98 -3.45
CA PRO A 119 5.64 -12.13 -3.19
C PRO A 119 6.07 -12.90 -1.92
N PRO A 120 5.16 -13.58 -1.20
CA PRO A 120 5.54 -14.45 -0.10
C PRO A 120 6.50 -15.53 -0.62
N ARG A 121 7.60 -15.74 0.09
CA ARG A 121 8.62 -16.73 -0.27
C ARG A 121 8.57 -17.88 0.72
N VAL A 122 8.77 -19.11 0.25
CA VAL A 122 9.06 -20.24 1.13
C VAL A 122 10.48 -20.05 1.66
N ILE A 123 10.60 -19.94 2.99
CA ILE A 123 11.88 -19.84 3.71
C ILE A 123 12.41 -21.23 4.04
N CYS A 124 11.52 -22.12 4.49
CA CYS A 124 11.89 -23.45 4.96
C CYS A 124 10.79 -24.45 4.63
N VAL A 125 11.21 -25.66 4.26
CA VAL A 125 10.37 -26.86 4.21
C VAL A 125 11.01 -27.88 5.13
N HIS A 126 10.25 -28.36 6.11
CA HIS A 126 10.66 -29.40 7.04
C HIS A 126 9.78 -30.62 6.85
N ILE A 127 10.41 -31.79 6.84
CA ILE A 127 9.73 -33.08 6.68
C ILE A 127 10.10 -33.92 7.89
N ASP A 128 9.10 -34.29 8.67
CA ASP A 128 9.22 -35.27 9.73
C ASP A 128 8.69 -36.61 9.22
N ARG A 129 9.56 -37.62 9.24
CA ARG A 129 9.20 -38.97 8.80
C ARG A 129 8.61 -39.83 9.90
N GLU A 130 8.85 -39.48 11.17
CA GLU A 130 8.30 -40.21 12.32
C GLU A 130 6.83 -39.84 12.50
N ASP A 131 6.53 -38.54 12.42
CA ASP A 131 5.17 -38.01 12.56
C ASP A 131 4.40 -37.92 11.22
N GLU A 132 5.03 -38.29 10.10
CA GLU A 132 4.47 -38.17 8.74
C GLU A 132 4.01 -36.75 8.38
N THR A 133 4.72 -35.72 8.86
CA THR A 133 4.32 -34.31 8.69
C THR A 133 5.20 -33.55 7.71
N VAL A 134 4.59 -32.59 7.01
CA VAL A 134 5.31 -31.60 6.20
C VAL A 134 4.97 -30.20 6.70
N ALA A 135 5.97 -29.45 7.13
CA ALA A 135 5.84 -28.07 7.53
C ALA A 135 6.49 -27.12 6.51
N VAL A 136 5.78 -26.04 6.16
CA VAL A 136 6.24 -24.98 5.26
C VAL A 136 6.20 -23.65 5.99
N ILE A 137 7.32 -22.92 5.97
CA ILE A 137 7.46 -21.60 6.59
C ILE A 137 7.62 -20.54 5.50
N PHE A 138 6.80 -19.50 5.55
CA PHE A 138 6.79 -18.38 4.61
C PHE A 138 7.46 -17.12 5.19
N SER A 139 7.91 -16.23 4.30
CA SER A 139 8.51 -14.92 4.66
C SER A 139 7.55 -13.88 5.22
N ARG A 140 6.25 -14.20 5.23
CA ARG A 140 5.19 -13.42 5.86
C ARG A 140 3.99 -14.33 6.14
N PRO A 141 2.99 -13.87 6.90
CA PRO A 141 1.75 -14.61 7.05
C PRO A 141 1.05 -14.77 5.70
N VAL A 142 0.78 -16.02 5.32
CA VAL A 142 -0.07 -16.36 4.16
C VAL A 142 -1.32 -17.05 4.65
N LYS A 143 -2.43 -16.88 3.94
CA LYS A 143 -3.69 -17.59 4.20
C LYS A 143 -3.81 -18.71 3.18
N VAL A 144 -3.62 -19.95 3.59
CA VAL A 144 -3.90 -21.11 2.74
C VAL A 144 -5.39 -21.43 2.88
N ASN A 145 -6.12 -21.41 1.76
CA ASN A 145 -7.55 -21.71 1.75
C ASN A 145 -7.75 -23.24 1.89
N PRO A 146 -8.54 -23.72 2.86
CA PRO A 146 -8.88 -25.14 2.97
C PRO A 146 -9.70 -25.69 1.78
N GLU A 147 -10.39 -24.84 1.02
CA GLU A 147 -11.24 -25.23 -0.11
C GLU A 147 -10.58 -25.02 -1.50
N CYS A 148 -9.40 -24.40 -1.55
CA CYS A 148 -8.66 -24.19 -2.80
C CYS A 148 -7.14 -24.22 -2.53
N PRO A 149 -6.41 -25.30 -2.90
CA PRO A 149 -5.02 -25.46 -2.52
C PRO A 149 -4.11 -24.69 -3.49
N GLU A 150 -3.89 -23.41 -3.18
CA GLU A 150 -2.78 -22.64 -3.77
C GLU A 150 -1.42 -23.19 -3.33
N LEU A 151 -1.38 -23.88 -2.18
CA LEU A 151 -0.21 -24.60 -1.69
C LEU A 151 -0.34 -26.10 -2.00
N ARG A 152 0.54 -26.61 -2.87
CA ARG A 152 0.62 -28.03 -3.24
C ARG A 152 2.00 -28.57 -2.88
N ALA A 153 2.03 -29.71 -2.22
CA ALA A 153 3.25 -30.49 -2.01
C ALA A 153 3.15 -31.77 -2.85
N THR A 154 4.20 -32.07 -3.61
CA THR A 154 4.28 -33.29 -4.42
C THR A 154 5.51 -34.10 -4.02
N LEU A 155 5.34 -35.42 -3.91
CA LEU A 155 6.40 -36.39 -3.68
C LEU A 155 6.38 -37.39 -4.84
N ASN A 156 7.49 -37.49 -5.56
CA ASN A 156 7.62 -38.40 -6.72
C ASN A 156 6.51 -38.24 -7.78
N GLY A 157 5.99 -37.02 -7.95
CA GLY A 157 4.92 -36.73 -8.91
C GLY A 157 3.50 -36.96 -8.37
N SER A 158 3.35 -37.52 -7.17
CA SER A 158 2.06 -37.64 -6.49
C SER A 158 1.85 -36.48 -5.51
N THR A 159 0.70 -35.83 -5.56
CA THR A 159 0.34 -34.79 -4.58
C THR A 159 0.10 -35.42 -3.21
N LEU A 160 0.75 -34.87 -2.18
CA LEU A 160 0.48 -35.27 -0.80
C LEU A 160 -0.97 -34.93 -0.45
N ALA A 161 -1.67 -35.91 0.12
CA ALA A 161 -3.08 -35.79 0.47
C ALA A 161 -3.22 -35.28 1.91
N GLY A 162 -3.98 -34.21 2.11
CA GLY A 162 -4.22 -33.66 3.44
C GLY A 162 -4.58 -32.17 3.40
N PRO A 163 -5.43 -31.68 4.30
CA PRO A 163 -5.69 -30.25 4.42
C PRO A 163 -4.52 -29.58 5.15
N TRP A 164 -4.01 -28.49 4.59
CA TRP A 164 -3.06 -27.63 5.29
C TRP A 164 -3.70 -26.99 6.53
N ARG A 165 -2.99 -27.06 7.65
CA ARG A 165 -3.37 -26.41 8.91
C ARG A 165 -2.34 -25.36 9.28
N SER A 166 -2.80 -24.23 9.80
CA SER A 166 -1.90 -23.25 10.40
C SER A 166 -1.18 -23.90 11.59
N GLY A 167 0.11 -23.61 11.78
CA GLY A 167 0.87 -24.06 12.95
C GLY A 167 0.26 -23.60 14.29
N GLU A 168 -0.55 -22.55 14.29
CA GLU A 168 -1.31 -22.10 15.47
C GLU A 168 -2.69 -22.77 15.62
N GLY A 169 -3.09 -23.63 14.68
CA GLY A 169 -4.39 -24.31 14.67
C GLY A 169 -5.60 -23.42 14.38
N ARG A 170 -5.39 -22.18 13.91
CA ARG A 170 -6.46 -21.18 13.67
C ARG A 170 -6.59 -20.80 12.19
N PRO A 171 -7.80 -20.49 11.68
CA PRO A 171 -8.04 -20.10 10.29
C PRO A 171 -7.67 -18.61 10.05
N ARG A 172 -6.39 -18.28 10.24
CA ARG A 172 -5.83 -16.92 10.08
C ARG A 172 -4.55 -16.99 9.25
N PRO A 173 -4.12 -15.87 8.63
CA PRO A 173 -2.80 -15.81 8.00
C PRO A 173 -1.71 -16.26 8.97
N SER A 174 -0.87 -17.20 8.54
CA SER A 174 0.19 -17.80 9.35
C SER A 174 1.48 -17.89 8.56
N HIS A 175 2.61 -17.78 9.25
CA HIS A 175 3.92 -18.06 8.67
C HIS A 175 4.13 -19.55 8.44
N THR A 176 3.57 -20.40 9.31
CA THR A 176 3.81 -21.83 9.31
C THR A 176 2.54 -22.58 8.98
N TRP A 177 2.63 -23.48 8.02
CA TRP A 177 1.57 -24.38 7.59
C TRP A 177 2.07 -25.82 7.64
N VAL A 178 1.26 -26.72 8.19
CA VAL A 178 1.57 -28.14 8.36
C VAL A 178 0.51 -28.97 7.67
N SER A 179 0.93 -30.03 6.98
CA SER A 179 0.06 -31.07 6.42
C SER A 179 0.47 -32.44 6.91
#